data_AF-A0A832ZQ20-F1
#
_entry.id   AF-A0A832ZQ20-F1
#
_cell.length_a   1.000
_cell.length_b   1.000
_cell.length_c   1.000
_cell.angle_alpha   90.00
_cell.angle_beta   90.00
_cell.angle_gamma   90.00
#
_symmetry.space_group_name_H-M   'P 1'
#
loop_
_entity.id
_entity.type
_entity.pdbx_description
1 polymer ?
#
loop_
_entity_poly.entity_id
_entity_poly.type
_entity_poly.pdbx_seq_one_letter_code
_entity_poly.pdbx_strand_id
1 'polypeptide(L)' 'MKNVIFRLRRWDPDTKSYIQSEYEIPVRRGMTILDGLIWIKEYKDRTVSYRASCRMGLCGSCGMVVNGRPMLACETQIL' A
#
# COMPACT_ATOMS: atom_id res chain seq x y z
N MET A 1 -15.67 -8.02 10.53
CA MET A 1 -14.66 -7.31 9.72
C MET A 1 -13.31 -7.49 10.39
N LYS A 2 -12.27 -7.86 9.64
CA LYS A 2 -10.92 -8.04 10.18
C LYS A 2 -10.13 -6.77 9.90
N ASN A 3 -9.35 -6.30 10.87
CA ASN A 3 -8.42 -5.21 10.64
C ASN A 3 -7.01 -5.75 10.44
N VAL A 4 -6.23 -5.06 9.62
CA VAL A 4 -4.81 -5.37 9.37
C VAL A 4 -4.01 -4.08 9.48
N ILE A 5 -2.79 -4.19 10.02
CA ILE A 5 -1.87 -3.06 10.14
C ILE A 5 -0.99 -3.00 8.88
N PHE A 6 -1.04 -1.87 8.18
CA PHE A 6 -0.12 -1.54 7.11
C PHE A 6 1.04 -0.73 7.68
N ARG A 7 2.26 -1.28 7.57
CA ARG A 7 3.50 -0.58 7.90
C ARG A 7 4.14 -0.05 6.62
N LEU A 8 4.05 1.25 6.39
CA LEU A 8 4.58 1.89 5.20
C LEU A 8 5.93 2.56 5.52
N ARG A 9 6.96 2.22 4.75
CA ARG A 9 8.22 2.95 4.73
C ARG A 9 8.08 4.12 3.76
N ARG A 10 8.19 5.34 4.25
CA ARG A 10 7.93 6.57 3.49
C ARG A 10 9.15 7.48 3.52
N TRP A 11 9.41 8.14 2.41
CA TRP A 11 10.41 9.19 2.35
C TRP A 11 9.79 10.52 2.78
N ASP A 12 10.38 11.17 3.76
CA ASP A 12 10.02 12.51 4.20
C ASP A 12 11.02 13.52 3.59
N PRO A 13 10.57 14.41 2.69
CA PRO A 13 11.44 15.39 2.03
C PRO A 13 11.96 16.47 2.99
N ASP A 14 11.24 16.77 4.08
CA ASP A 14 11.61 17.83 5.01
C ASP A 14 12.77 17.37 5.91
N THR A 15 12.67 16.16 6.45
CA THR A 15 13.74 15.55 7.26
C THR A 15 14.80 14.82 6.41
N LYS A 16 14.56 14.67 5.10
CA LYS A 16 15.39 13.88 4.17
C LYS A 16 15.71 12.48 4.70
N SER A 17 14.72 11.84 5.29
CA SER A 17 14.89 10.54 5.95
C SER A 17 13.73 9.60 5.65
N TYR A 18 13.92 8.31 5.91
CA TYR A 18 12.82 7.34 5.86
C TYR A 18 12.13 7.27 7.21
N ILE A 19 10.81 7.47 7.19
CA ILE A 19 9.94 7.27 8.34
C ILE A 19 9.11 5.99 8.15
N GLN A 20 8.69 5.39 9.27
CA GLN A 20 7.71 4.31 9.27
C GLN A 20 6.37 4.86 9.74
N SER A 21 5.32 4.68 8.95
CA SER A 21 3.95 5.03 9.31
C SER A 21 3.11 3.78 9.41
N GLU A 22 2.28 3.70 10.43
CA GLU A 22 1.38 2.56 10.66
C GLU A 22 -0.07 2.98 10.49
N TYR A 23 -0.84 2.19 9.75
CA TYR A 23 -2.26 2.42 9.51
C TYR A 23 -3.03 1.13 9.76
N GLU A 24 -3.98 1.19 10.69
CA GLU A 24 -4.96 0.11 10.85
C GLU A 24 -6.10 0.32 9.85
N ILE A 25 -6.33 -0.69 9.02
CA ILE A 25 -7.35 -0.65 7.96
C ILE A 25 -8.32 -1.83 8.07
N PRO A 26 -9.63 -1.62 7.83
CA PRO A 26 -10.58 -2.71 7.70
C PRO A 26 -10.40 -3.42 6.37
N VAL A 27 -10.37 -4.75 6.39
CA VAL A 27 -10.17 -5.57 5.18
C VAL A 27 -11.25 -6.62 4.99
N ARG A 28 -11.46 -6.99 3.72
CA ARG A 28 -12.35 -8.07 3.28
C ARG A 28 -11.66 -8.95 2.25
N ARG A 29 -12.17 -10.17 2.08
CA ARG A 29 -11.68 -11.11 1.05
C ARG A 29 -11.76 -10.46 -0.33
N GLY A 30 -10.72 -10.67 -1.14
CA GLY A 30 -10.61 -10.09 -2.49
C GLY A 30 -9.90 -8.74 -2.54
N MET A 31 -9.65 -8.09 -1.39
CA MET A 31 -8.85 -6.87 -1.37
C MET A 31 -7.37 -7.16 -1.63
N THR A 32 -6.80 -6.34 -2.49
CA THR A 32 -5.38 -6.33 -2.83
C THR A 32 -4.62 -5.33 -1.96
N ILE A 33 -3.29 -5.43 -1.93
CA ILE A 33 -2.44 -4.43 -1.29
C ILE A 33 -2.70 -3.03 -1.88
N LEU A 34 -2.94 -2.93 -3.19
CA LEU A 34 -3.29 -1.66 -3.83
C LEU A 34 -4.61 -1.08 -3.29
N ASP A 35 -5.62 -1.91 -3.05
CA ASP A 35 -6.89 -1.46 -2.46
C ASP A 35 -6.67 -0.91 -1.04
N GLY A 36 -5.81 -1.56 -0.26
CA GLY A 36 -5.42 -1.06 1.06
C GLY A 36 -4.72 0.31 1.00
N LEU A 37 -3.79 0.49 0.06
CA LEU A 37 -3.11 1.78 -0.14
C LEU A 37 -4.06 2.89 -0.60
N ILE A 38 -5.01 2.57 -1.50
CA ILE A 38 -6.06 3.50 -1.93
C ILE A 38 -6.91 3.91 -0.72
N TRP A 39 -7.34 2.94 0.08
CA TRP A 39 -8.16 3.21 1.27
C TRP A 39 -7.42 4.12 2.27
N ILE A 40 -6.15 3.86 2.54
CA ILE A 40 -5.33 4.72 3.41
C ILE A 40 -5.28 6.13 2.85
N LYS A 41 -5.00 6.28 1.54
CA LYS A 41 -4.90 7.60 0.90
C LYS A 41 -6.23 8.37 0.95
N GLU A 42 -7.35 7.67 0.79
CA GLU A 42 -8.68 8.29 0.76
C GLU A 42 -9.19 8.66 2.15
N TYR A 43 -8.98 7.80 3.15
CA TYR A 43 -9.67 7.90 4.45
C TYR A 43 -8.77 8.19 5.66
N LYS A 44 -7.44 8.04 5.53
CA LYS A 44 -6.50 8.21 6.66
C LYS A 44 -5.46 9.27 6.42
N ASP A 45 -4.74 9.19 5.31
CA ASP A 45 -3.60 10.05 5.04
C ASP A 45 -3.39 10.26 3.54
N ARG A 46 -3.81 11.43 3.05
CA ARG A 46 -3.71 11.83 1.64
C ARG A 46 -2.26 12.02 1.17
N THR A 47 -1.31 12.15 2.09
CA THR A 47 0.12 12.33 1.77
C THR A 47 0.81 11.03 1.38
N VAL A 48 0.17 9.86 1.57
CA VAL A 48 0.68 8.58 1.09
C VAL A 48 0.76 8.59 -0.43
N SER A 49 1.92 8.25 -0.97
CA SER A 49 2.23 8.24 -2.39
C SER A 49 2.62 6.83 -2.84
N TYR A 50 2.11 6.42 -4.01
CA TYR A 50 2.41 5.17 -4.68
C TYR A 50 2.14 5.34 -6.18
N ARG A 51 2.71 4.45 -7.00
CA ARG A 51 2.46 4.41 -8.44
C ARG A 51 1.51 3.26 -8.76
N ALA A 52 0.51 3.52 -9.59
CA ALA A 52 -0.39 2.50 -10.13
C ALA A 52 -0.94 2.98 -11.48
N SER A 53 -1.23 2.04 -12.39
CA SER A 53 -1.82 2.35 -13.70
C SER A 53 -2.89 1.32 -14.08
N CYS A 54 -2.52 0.16 -14.66
CA CYS A 54 -3.49 -0.80 -15.19
C CYS A 54 -4.34 -1.54 -14.13
N ARG A 55 -3.82 -1.70 -12.90
CA ARG A 55 -4.45 -2.45 -11.79
C ARG A 55 -4.85 -3.91 -12.10
N MET A 56 -4.24 -4.52 -13.10
CA MET A 56 -4.58 -5.87 -13.59
C MET A 56 -3.34 -6.72 -13.91
N GLY A 57 -2.21 -6.48 -13.24
CA GLY A 57 -0.98 -7.27 -13.38
C GLY A 57 -0.12 -6.98 -14.62
N LEU A 58 -0.61 -6.21 -15.60
CA LEU A 58 0.07 -6.08 -16.90
C LEU A 58 1.25 -5.09 -16.93
N CYS A 59 1.08 -3.89 -16.37
CA CYS A 59 2.02 -2.79 -16.62
C CYS A 59 3.21 -2.70 -15.66
N GLY A 60 3.26 -3.54 -14.61
CA GLY A 60 4.29 -3.46 -13.56
C GLY A 60 4.34 -2.18 -12.71
N SER A 61 3.49 -1.18 -12.96
CA SER A 61 3.59 0.16 -12.34
C SER A 61 3.40 0.18 -10.82
N CYS A 62 2.75 -0.83 -10.24
CA CYS A 62 2.54 -0.95 -8.79
C CYS A 62 3.48 -1.97 -8.14
N GLY A 63 4.65 -2.21 -8.72
CA GLY A 63 5.69 -3.02 -8.13
C GLY A 63 6.24 -2.40 -6.84
N MET A 64 6.29 -3.17 -5.76
CA MET A 64 6.85 -2.75 -4.47
C MET A 64 7.29 -3.96 -3.64
N VAL A 65 8.06 -3.71 -2.57
CA VAL A 65 8.44 -4.75 -1.62
C VAL A 65 7.33 -4.91 -0.58
N VAL A 66 6.71 -6.08 -0.55
CA VAL A 66 5.68 -6.46 0.43
C VAL A 66 6.23 -7.60 1.27
N ASN A 67 6.32 -7.43 2.59
CA ASN A 67 6.84 -8.43 3.53
C ASN A 67 8.18 -9.04 3.09
N GLY A 68 9.09 -8.18 2.57
CA GLY A 68 10.43 -8.58 2.13
C GLY A 68 10.51 -9.18 0.73
N ARG A 69 9.40 -9.30 -0.01
CA ARG A 69 9.37 -9.86 -1.37
C ARG A 69 8.93 -8.81 -2.39
N PRO A 70 9.58 -8.72 -3.57
CA PRO A 70 9.08 -7.87 -4.66
C PRO A 70 7.78 -8.45 -5.21
N MET A 71 6.71 -7.67 -5.18
CA MET A 71 5.36 -8.09 -5.57
C MET A 71 4.66 -6.98 -6.36
N LEU A 72 3.64 -7.36 -7.14
CA LEU A 72 2.70 -6.41 -7.74
C LEU A 72 1.54 -6.17 -6.78
N ALA A 73 1.42 -4.93 -6.28
CA ALA A 73 0.42 -4.60 -5.28
C ALA A 73 -1.03 -4.85 -5.73
N CYS A 74 -1.32 -4.73 -7.02
CA CYS A 74 -2.66 -4.97 -7.59
C CYS A 74 -3.04 -6.45 -7.74
N GLU A 75 -2.09 -7.38 -7.63
CA GLU A 75 -2.37 -8.83 -7.70
C GLU A 75 -2.19 -9.51 -6.34
N THR A 76 -1.51 -8.85 -5.41
CA THR A 76 -1.22 -9.41 -4.09
C THR A 76 -2.42 -9.20 -3.17
N GLN A 77 -3.03 -10.29 -2.73
CA GLN A 77 -4.15 -10.29 -1.78
C GLN A 77 -3.67 -9.98 -0.35
N ILE A 78 -4.51 -9.31 0.44
CA ILE A 78 -4.19 -8.98 1.84
C ILE A 78 -4.36 -10.18 2.79
N LEU A 79 -5.36 -11.03 2.54
CA LEU A 79 -5.79 -12.13 3.42
C LEU A 79 -5.33 -13.50 2.92
#